data_AF-A0A0T6BKU1-F1
#
_entry.id   AF-A0A0T6BKU1-F1
#
_cell.length_a   1.000
_cell.length_b   1.000
_cell.length_c   1.000
_cell.angle_alpha   90.00
_cell.angle_beta   90.00
_cell.angle_gamma   90.00
#
_symmetry.space_group_name_H-M   'P 1'
#
loop_
_entity.id
_entity.type
_entity.pdbx_description
1 polymer ?
#
loop_
_entity_poly.entity_id
_entity_poly.type
_entity_poly.pdbx_seq_one_letter_code
_entity_poly.pdbx_strand_id
1 'polypeptide(L)'
;MSFELNLAHMSISDLLEKAAEKNEFIFVRQGQRRLGKTTALLEFARKNNYPVLTKREVARCYQVEHPDLNIIGYVDGSEVDGLYNVVCDEGIPKDAVKRLHKLGVLLTGFVREEPDSFSAVREDVNYVGHKYGGTVLLDGEAIPKGDLNSLEAEPLNKPPLLQIELEDIDSIPHVFYKGE
;
A
#
# COMPACT_ATOMS: atom_id res chain seq x y z
N MET A 1 13.24 -5.15 -17.88
CA MET A 1 13.18 -3.72 -17.49
C MET A 1 12.40 -3.68 -16.19
N SER A 2 12.16 -2.53 -15.57
CA SER A 2 11.33 -2.45 -14.36
C SER A 2 10.31 -1.34 -14.55
N PHE A 3 9.04 -1.61 -14.27
CA PHE A 3 8.01 -0.58 -14.31
C PHE A 3 8.12 0.26 -13.05
N GLU A 4 8.21 1.57 -13.19
CA GLU A 4 8.03 2.51 -12.08
C GLU A 4 6.58 2.98 -12.07
N LEU A 5 5.99 3.13 -10.90
CA LEU A 5 4.66 3.74 -10.78
C LEU A 5 4.71 5.22 -11.18
N ASN A 6 4.34 5.49 -12.43
CA ASN A 6 4.24 6.84 -13.00
C ASN A 6 2.87 7.06 -13.64
N LEU A 7 2.07 7.92 -13.02
CA LEU A 7 0.68 8.20 -13.41
C LEU A 7 0.54 9.33 -14.44
N ALA A 8 1.65 9.94 -14.91
CA ALA A 8 1.59 11.05 -15.85
C ALA A 8 1.04 10.65 -17.23
N HIS A 9 1.13 9.36 -17.59
CA HIS A 9 0.82 8.88 -18.94
C HIS A 9 -0.04 7.63 -18.98
N MET A 10 -0.29 6.98 -17.84
CA MET A 10 -0.98 5.70 -17.76
C MET A 10 -1.75 5.57 -16.44
N SER A 11 -2.91 4.90 -16.48
CA SER A 11 -3.61 4.54 -15.25
C SER A 11 -2.90 3.39 -14.53
N ILE A 12 -3.22 3.19 -13.24
CA ILE A 12 -2.68 2.07 -12.46
C ILE A 12 -3.10 0.72 -13.07
N SER A 13 -4.34 0.64 -13.55
CA SER A 13 -4.88 -0.57 -14.18
C SER A 13 -4.11 -0.92 -15.46
N ASP A 14 -3.84 0.06 -16.33
CA ASP A 14 -3.08 -0.18 -17.55
C ASP A 14 -1.62 -0.57 -17.24
N LEU A 15 -1.04 -0.02 -16.18
CA LEU A 15 0.29 -0.42 -15.70
C LEU A 15 0.30 -1.88 -15.22
N LEU A 16 -0.72 -2.30 -14.48
CA LEU A 16 -0.87 -3.69 -14.03
C LEU A 16 -1.03 -4.66 -15.21
N GLU A 17 -1.86 -4.31 -16.20
CA GLU A 17 -2.03 -5.14 -17.40
C GLU A 17 -0.69 -5.30 -18.15
N LYS A 18 0.04 -4.20 -18.42
CA LYS A 18 1.35 -4.27 -19.09
C LYS A 18 2.42 -5.00 -18.27
N ALA A 19 2.41 -4.84 -16.95
CA ALA A 19 3.35 -5.51 -16.07
C ALA A 19 3.08 -7.02 -16.05
N ALA A 20 1.82 -7.44 -16.00
CA ALA A 20 1.41 -8.83 -16.09
C ALA A 20 1.79 -9.46 -17.45
N GLU A 21 1.53 -8.77 -18.57
CA GLU A 21 1.89 -9.23 -19.92
C GLU A 21 3.39 -9.51 -20.05
N LYS A 22 4.23 -8.69 -19.40
CA LYS A 22 5.69 -8.83 -19.41
C LYS A 22 6.23 -9.70 -18.28
N ASN A 23 5.37 -10.17 -17.37
CA ASN A 23 5.77 -10.86 -16.14
C ASN A 23 6.81 -10.06 -15.33
N GLU A 24 6.56 -8.75 -15.18
CA GLU A 24 7.39 -7.78 -14.45
C GLU A 24 6.58 -7.16 -13.29
N PHE A 25 7.27 -6.49 -12.36
CA PHE A 25 6.66 -5.82 -11.21
C PHE A 25 6.67 -4.31 -11.36
N ILE A 26 5.73 -3.66 -10.65
CA ILE A 26 5.65 -2.21 -10.53
C ILE A 26 6.32 -1.79 -9.23
N PHE A 27 7.42 -1.06 -9.35
CA PHE A 27 8.15 -0.52 -8.22
C PHE A 27 7.49 0.76 -7.71
N VAL A 28 7.28 0.81 -6.40
CA VAL A 28 6.67 1.94 -5.71
C VAL A 28 7.64 2.55 -4.71
N ARG A 29 7.67 3.87 -4.65
CA ARG A 29 8.52 4.65 -3.74
C ARG A 29 7.78 4.99 -2.46
N GLN A 30 8.53 5.40 -1.43
CA GLN A 30 7.94 6.00 -0.23
C GLN A 30 7.10 7.23 -0.58
N GLY A 31 6.04 7.46 0.18
CA GLY A 31 5.09 8.57 -0.03
C GLY A 31 4.01 8.31 -1.08
N GLN A 32 4.07 7.24 -1.87
CA GLN A 32 3.05 6.91 -2.89
C GLN A 32 1.83 6.15 -2.30
N ARG A 33 1.35 6.53 -1.11
CA ARG A 33 0.19 5.93 -0.45
C ARG A 33 -1.13 6.57 -0.93
N ARG A 34 -2.25 5.87 -0.72
CA ARG A 34 -3.62 6.35 -1.01
C ARG A 34 -3.87 6.75 -2.47
N LEU A 35 -3.09 6.20 -3.40
CA LEU A 35 -3.27 6.40 -4.85
C LEU A 35 -4.27 5.43 -5.50
N GLY A 36 -4.95 4.58 -4.72
CA GLY A 36 -5.86 3.54 -5.27
C GLY A 36 -5.16 2.26 -5.75
N LYS A 37 -3.87 2.06 -5.44
CA LYS A 37 -3.09 0.89 -5.86
C LYS A 37 -3.71 -0.45 -5.47
N THR A 38 -4.06 -0.62 -4.19
CA THR A 38 -4.70 -1.83 -3.68
C THR A 38 -6.04 -2.07 -4.36
N THR A 39 -6.87 -1.04 -4.51
CA THR A 39 -8.16 -1.15 -5.19
C THR A 39 -7.98 -1.64 -6.63
N ALA A 40 -7.08 -1.02 -7.39
CA ALA A 40 -6.77 -1.43 -8.76
C ALA A 40 -6.21 -2.86 -8.84
N LEU A 41 -5.36 -3.27 -7.89
CA LEU A 41 -4.84 -4.64 -7.80
C LEU A 41 -5.96 -5.66 -7.59
N LEU A 42 -6.88 -5.37 -6.66
CA LEU A 42 -7.99 -6.27 -6.33
C LEU A 42 -8.98 -6.37 -7.50
N GLU A 43 -9.26 -5.28 -8.21
CA GLU A 43 -10.07 -5.29 -9.43
C GLU A 43 -9.40 -6.09 -10.56
N PHE A 44 -8.08 -5.89 -10.75
CA PHE A 44 -7.29 -6.66 -11.70
C PHE A 44 -7.31 -8.17 -11.37
N ALA A 45 -7.12 -8.52 -10.09
CA ALA A 45 -7.18 -9.89 -9.62
C ALA A 45 -8.57 -10.51 -9.84
N ARG A 46 -9.63 -9.75 -9.56
CA ARG A 46 -11.03 -10.18 -9.77
C ARG A 46 -11.32 -10.46 -11.23
N LYS A 47 -10.96 -9.54 -12.13
CA LYS A 47 -11.18 -9.66 -13.58
C LYS A 47 -10.52 -10.91 -14.16
N ASN A 48 -9.37 -11.30 -13.62
CA ASN A 48 -8.55 -12.40 -14.14
C ASN A 48 -8.60 -13.68 -13.28
N ASN A 49 -9.35 -13.68 -12.19
CA ASN A 49 -9.42 -14.76 -11.21
C ASN A 49 -8.04 -15.16 -10.65
N TYR A 50 -7.21 -14.17 -10.31
CA TYR A 50 -5.88 -14.38 -9.75
C TYR A 50 -5.90 -14.35 -8.22
N PRO A 51 -5.17 -15.26 -7.53
CA PRO A 51 -4.95 -15.15 -6.11
C PRO A 51 -4.15 -13.89 -5.76
N VAL A 52 -4.45 -13.27 -4.62
CA VAL A 52 -3.77 -12.06 -4.15
C VAL A 52 -2.95 -12.37 -2.91
N LEU A 53 -1.64 -12.24 -3.01
CA LEU A 53 -0.72 -12.32 -1.88
C LEU A 53 -0.55 -10.94 -1.25
N THR A 54 -0.92 -10.79 0.02
CA THR A 54 -0.78 -9.54 0.78
C THR A 54 -0.13 -9.80 2.15
N LYS A 55 0.14 -8.76 2.94
CA LYS A 55 0.66 -8.92 4.29
C LYS A 55 -0.34 -9.70 5.16
N ARG A 56 0.17 -10.57 6.03
CA ARG A 56 -0.64 -11.42 6.91
C ARG A 56 -1.66 -10.62 7.73
N GLU A 57 -1.26 -9.43 8.20
CA GLU A 57 -2.05 -8.60 9.10
C GLU A 57 -3.32 -8.04 8.43
N VAL A 58 -3.27 -7.79 7.10
CA VAL A 58 -4.39 -7.20 6.35
C VAL A 58 -5.20 -8.23 5.57
N ALA A 59 -4.64 -9.43 5.35
CA ALA A 59 -5.28 -10.49 4.56
C ALA A 59 -6.70 -10.83 5.04
N ARG A 60 -6.91 -10.93 6.36
CA ARG A 60 -8.23 -11.20 6.94
C ARG A 60 -9.23 -10.11 6.59
N CYS A 61 -8.82 -8.84 6.65
CA CYS A 61 -9.70 -7.72 6.34
C CYS A 61 -10.08 -7.73 4.87
N TYR A 62 -9.11 -7.93 3.97
CA TYR A 62 -9.39 -8.02 2.53
C TYR A 62 -10.31 -9.20 2.21
N GLN A 63 -10.13 -10.36 2.85
CA GLN A 63 -10.99 -11.51 2.61
C GLN A 63 -12.44 -11.28 3.06
N VAL A 64 -12.65 -10.50 4.14
CA VAL A 64 -13.99 -10.12 4.62
C VAL A 64 -14.63 -9.08 3.69
N GLU A 65 -13.86 -8.08 3.24
CA GLU A 65 -14.33 -7.03 2.33
C GLU A 65 -14.57 -7.56 0.90
N HIS A 66 -13.82 -8.59 0.48
CA HIS A 66 -13.86 -9.18 -0.86
C HIS A 66 -13.92 -10.71 -0.77
N PRO A 67 -15.08 -11.27 -0.37
CA PRO A 67 -15.24 -12.73 -0.19
C PRO A 67 -15.16 -13.53 -1.49
N ASP A 68 -15.25 -12.86 -2.63
CA ASP A 68 -15.14 -13.43 -3.97
C ASP A 68 -13.69 -13.64 -4.44
N LEU A 69 -12.72 -12.99 -3.78
CA LEU A 69 -11.31 -13.11 -4.08
C LEU A 69 -10.65 -14.18 -3.20
N ASN A 70 -9.62 -14.84 -3.74
CA ASN A 70 -8.71 -15.68 -2.98
C ASN A 70 -7.58 -14.81 -2.40
N ILE A 71 -7.71 -14.39 -1.15
CA ILE A 71 -6.72 -13.57 -0.46
C ILE A 71 -5.81 -14.46 0.39
N ILE A 72 -4.51 -14.33 0.17
CA ILE A 72 -3.47 -15.10 0.84
C ILE A 72 -2.61 -14.15 1.66
N GLY A 73 -2.51 -14.41 2.96
CA GLY A 73 -1.61 -13.69 3.85
C GLY A 73 -0.22 -14.30 3.84
N TYR A 74 0.79 -13.53 3.43
CA TYR A 74 2.17 -14.00 3.34
C TYR A 74 2.74 -14.38 4.70
N VAL A 75 3.41 -15.53 4.77
CA VAL A 75 4.13 -15.99 5.98
C VAL A 75 5.59 -16.28 5.62
N ASP A 76 5.81 -17.29 4.78
CA ASP A 76 7.15 -17.71 4.34
C ASP A 76 7.21 -18.12 2.86
N GLY A 77 6.05 -18.21 2.19
CA GLY A 77 5.88 -18.61 0.80
C GLY A 77 5.29 -20.00 0.64
N SER A 78 5.19 -20.82 1.69
CA SER A 78 4.56 -22.15 1.61
C SER A 78 3.05 -22.07 1.34
N GLU A 79 2.42 -20.96 1.72
CA GLU A 79 0.99 -20.68 1.51
C GLU A 79 0.60 -20.54 0.03
N VAL A 80 1.58 -20.39 -0.86
CA VAL A 80 1.36 -20.30 -2.31
C VAL A 80 1.89 -21.52 -3.08
N ASP A 81 2.26 -22.60 -2.38
CA ASP A 81 2.74 -23.82 -3.02
C ASP A 81 1.67 -24.43 -3.96
N GLY A 82 2.08 -24.72 -5.19
CA GLY A 82 1.18 -25.24 -6.22
C GLY A 82 0.28 -24.19 -6.88
N LEU A 83 0.37 -22.92 -6.47
CA LEU A 83 -0.31 -21.82 -7.14
C LEU A 83 0.55 -21.21 -8.26
N TYR A 84 -0.13 -20.58 -9.20
CA TYR A 84 0.45 -19.84 -10.31
C TYR A 84 -0.38 -18.58 -10.57
N ASN A 85 0.20 -17.64 -11.30
CA ASN A 85 -0.43 -16.35 -11.60
C ASN A 85 -0.88 -15.57 -10.36
N VAL A 86 -0.13 -15.67 -9.26
CA VAL A 86 -0.42 -14.95 -8.03
C VAL A 86 0.03 -13.49 -8.20
N VAL A 87 -0.82 -12.54 -7.82
CA VAL A 87 -0.46 -11.12 -7.80
C VAL A 87 -0.14 -10.68 -6.38
N CYS A 88 0.86 -9.83 -6.19
CA CYS A 88 1.25 -9.37 -4.85
C CYS A 88 0.91 -7.90 -4.58
N ASP A 89 0.35 -7.66 -3.39
CA ASP A 89 0.13 -6.32 -2.86
C ASP A 89 1.42 -5.73 -2.25
N GLU A 90 1.40 -4.43 -2.00
CA GLU A 90 2.54 -3.68 -1.49
C GLU A 90 2.96 -4.17 -0.10
N GLY A 91 4.25 -4.52 0.04
CA GLY A 91 4.88 -4.77 1.32
C GLY A 91 5.17 -6.24 1.66
N ILE A 92 5.05 -7.13 0.68
CA ILE A 92 5.76 -8.42 0.71
C ILE A 92 7.27 -8.15 0.66
N PRO A 93 8.10 -8.86 1.46
CA PRO A 93 9.55 -8.68 1.43
C PRO A 93 10.14 -8.88 0.03
N LYS A 94 11.03 -7.98 -0.40
CA LYS A 94 11.58 -7.98 -1.76
C LYS A 94 12.27 -9.30 -2.12
N ASP A 95 12.97 -9.91 -1.18
CA ASP A 95 13.62 -11.21 -1.39
C ASP A 95 12.63 -12.37 -1.52
N ALA A 96 11.47 -12.29 -0.85
CA ALA A 96 10.39 -13.22 -1.05
C ALA A 96 9.76 -13.06 -2.44
N VAL A 97 9.50 -11.83 -2.87
CA VAL A 97 9.00 -11.53 -4.22
C VAL A 97 9.94 -12.10 -5.28
N LYS A 98 11.24 -11.82 -5.19
CA LYS A 98 12.26 -12.37 -6.12
C LYS A 98 12.24 -13.90 -6.15
N ARG A 99 12.19 -14.54 -4.97
CA ARG A 99 12.16 -16.00 -4.85
C ARG A 99 10.92 -16.59 -5.50
N LEU A 100 9.73 -16.10 -5.14
CA LEU A 100 8.45 -16.60 -5.62
C LEU A 100 8.24 -16.33 -7.13
N HIS A 101 8.73 -15.19 -7.63
CA HIS A 101 8.75 -14.90 -9.07
C HIS A 101 9.62 -15.87 -9.85
N LYS A 102 10.84 -16.17 -9.35
CA LYS A 102 11.74 -17.15 -9.97
C LYS A 102 11.13 -18.57 -9.99
N LEU A 103 10.29 -18.89 -9.02
CA LEU A 103 9.55 -20.14 -8.96
C LEU A 103 8.33 -20.19 -9.90
N GLY A 104 8.01 -19.08 -10.58
CA GLY A 104 6.85 -18.99 -11.49
C GLY A 104 5.52 -18.82 -10.77
N VAL A 105 5.53 -18.55 -9.47
CA VAL A 105 4.32 -18.40 -8.64
C VAL A 105 3.73 -17.00 -8.82
N LEU A 106 4.55 -15.96 -8.65
CA LEU A 106 4.14 -14.58 -8.81
C LEU A 106 4.15 -14.16 -10.28
N LEU A 107 3.10 -13.47 -10.72
CA LEU A 107 2.97 -12.89 -12.06
C LEU A 107 3.34 -11.40 -12.08
N THR A 108 2.76 -10.62 -11.18
CA THR A 108 3.00 -9.17 -11.09
C THR A 108 2.54 -8.63 -9.73
N GLY A 109 2.65 -7.32 -9.53
CA GLY A 109 2.18 -6.65 -8.33
C GLY A 109 3.00 -5.41 -8.00
N PHE A 110 2.78 -4.89 -6.79
CA PHE A 110 3.49 -3.71 -6.29
C PHE A 110 4.62 -4.11 -5.34
N VAL A 111 5.83 -3.60 -5.61
CA VAL A 111 7.02 -3.88 -4.82
C VAL A 111 7.62 -2.58 -4.32
N ARG A 112 7.81 -2.45 -3.00
CA ARG A 112 8.48 -1.27 -2.44
C ARG A 112 9.94 -1.24 -2.88
N GLU A 113 10.38 -0.10 -3.42
CA GLU A 113 11.78 0.29 -3.37
C GLU A 113 12.12 0.63 -1.91
N GLU A 114 13.01 -0.14 -1.30
CA GLU A 114 13.48 0.14 0.06
C GLU A 114 14.30 1.45 0.10
N PRO A 115 14.12 2.25 1.15
CA PRO A 115 15.25 2.91 1.80
C PRO A 115 15.39 2.46 3.27
N ASP A 116 16.59 2.65 3.83
CA ASP A 116 17.10 2.10 5.10
C ASP A 116 16.08 1.99 6.25
N SER A 117 15.74 0.73 6.57
CA SER A 117 15.26 0.07 7.80
C SER A 117 14.37 0.77 8.87
N PHE A 118 14.35 2.09 9.04
CA PHE A 118 13.66 2.73 10.19
C PHE A 118 12.34 3.46 9.84
N SER A 119 12.16 3.94 8.61
CA SER A 119 10.95 4.69 8.20
C SER A 119 9.74 3.79 7.88
N ALA A 120 9.99 2.54 7.45
CA ALA A 120 8.93 1.59 7.10
C ALA A 120 8.09 1.13 8.30
N VAL A 121 8.70 1.00 9.48
CA VAL A 121 8.04 0.52 10.71
C VAL A 121 7.06 1.56 11.25
N ARG A 122 7.42 2.85 11.21
CA ARG A 122 6.58 3.95 11.72
C ARG A 122 5.25 4.06 11.00
N GLU A 123 5.24 3.94 9.68
CA GLU A 123 4.02 4.15 8.91
C GLU A 123 3.07 2.94 8.88
N ASP A 124 3.59 1.72 9.07
CA ASP A 124 2.76 0.50 9.16
C ASP A 124 1.93 0.52 10.46
N VAL A 125 2.52 0.99 11.56
CA VAL A 125 1.82 1.21 12.85
C VAL A 125 0.72 2.28 12.71
N ASN A 126 1.00 3.38 12.01
CA ASN A 126 0.03 4.46 11.80
C ASN A 126 -1.16 4.04 10.92
N TYR A 127 -0.95 3.20 9.89
CA TYR A 127 -2.05 2.72 9.04
C TYR A 127 -3.03 1.84 9.83
N VAL A 128 -2.52 0.88 10.61
CA VAL A 128 -3.34 0.00 11.45
C VAL A 128 -4.14 0.84 12.46
N GLY A 129 -3.51 1.84 13.07
CA GLY A 129 -4.18 2.76 13.98
C GLY A 129 -5.33 3.54 13.33
N HIS A 130 -5.08 4.16 12.16
CA HIS A 130 -6.08 4.96 11.47
C HIS A 130 -7.25 4.16 10.88
N LYS A 131 -7.02 2.95 10.37
CA LYS A 131 -8.07 2.13 9.74
C LYS A 131 -8.93 1.36 10.75
N TYR A 132 -8.38 1.01 11.91
CA TYR A 132 -9.05 0.14 12.90
C TYR A 132 -9.26 0.79 14.28
N GLY A 133 -9.06 2.11 14.41
CA GLY A 133 -9.46 2.88 15.59
C GLY A 133 -8.47 2.88 16.77
N GLY A 134 -7.18 2.68 16.52
CA GLY A 134 -6.13 2.76 17.54
C GLY A 134 -5.30 4.03 17.43
N THR A 135 -5.15 4.80 18.51
CA THR A 135 -4.19 5.92 18.58
C THR A 135 -2.78 5.38 18.84
N VAL A 136 -1.82 5.75 17.99
CA VAL A 136 -0.39 5.65 18.31
C VAL A 136 0.30 6.95 17.89
N LEU A 137 0.81 7.68 18.87
CA LEU A 137 1.73 8.80 18.69
C LEU A 137 3.12 8.32 19.11
N LEU A 138 4.11 8.45 18.22
CA LEU A 138 5.52 8.20 18.53
C LEU A 138 6.33 9.43 18.11
N ASP A 139 6.28 10.47 18.94
CA ASP A 139 7.42 11.39 19.04
C ASP A 139 8.40 10.87 20.08
N GLY A 140 9.66 11.20 19.85
CA GLY A 140 10.81 10.49 20.38
C GLY A 140 10.90 10.41 21.91
N GLU A 141 11.72 9.43 22.30
CA GLU A 141 12.17 9.10 23.66
C GLU A 141 11.31 8.10 24.44
N ALA A 142 12.01 7.12 25.01
CA ALA A 142 11.43 6.01 25.75
C ALA A 142 10.72 6.53 27.01
N ILE A 143 9.41 6.27 27.13
CA ILE A 143 8.66 6.57 28.35
C ILE A 143 8.63 5.31 29.24
N PRO A 144 9.16 5.36 30.47
CA PRO A 144 8.98 4.28 31.44
C PRO A 144 7.52 4.27 31.89
N LYS A 145 6.97 3.07 32.13
CA LYS A 145 5.59 2.84 32.59
C LYS A 145 5.15 3.87 33.66
N GLY A 146 4.27 4.80 33.27
CA GLY A 146 3.67 5.77 34.18
C GLY A 146 2.59 6.62 33.50
N ASP A 147 1.34 6.39 33.94
CA ASP A 147 0.11 7.19 33.84
C ASP A 147 -0.25 7.93 32.52
N LEU A 148 -1.35 7.47 31.89
CA LEU A 148 -1.87 7.89 30.58
C LEU A 148 -2.73 9.19 30.61
N ASN A 149 -2.69 9.96 31.68
CA ASN A 149 -3.67 11.04 31.91
C ASN A 149 -3.15 12.48 31.65
N SER A 150 -2.00 12.66 31.00
CA SER A 150 -1.40 14.02 30.83
C SER A 150 -1.02 14.41 29.39
N LEU A 151 -1.61 13.82 28.37
CA LEU A 151 -1.39 14.23 26.97
C LEU A 151 -2.47 15.22 26.52
N GLU A 152 -2.27 16.51 26.79
CA GLU A 152 -3.00 17.57 26.08
C GLU A 152 -2.43 17.69 24.66
N ALA A 153 -3.30 17.57 23.66
CA ALA A 153 -2.92 17.68 22.25
C ALA A 153 -2.67 19.15 21.88
N GLU A 154 -1.49 19.48 21.35
CA GLU A 154 -1.26 20.81 20.78
C GLU A 154 -2.04 20.99 19.47
N PRO A 155 -2.78 22.10 19.30
CA PRO A 155 -3.51 22.37 18.06
C PRO A 155 -2.54 22.73 16.92
N LEU A 156 -2.68 22.04 15.79
CA LEU A 156 -1.94 22.30 14.55
C LEU A 156 -2.35 23.66 13.94
N ASN A 157 -1.81 24.75 14.46
CA ASN A 157 -2.16 26.13 14.07
C ASN A 157 -1.46 26.64 12.79
N LYS A 158 -0.92 25.77 11.94
CA LYS A 158 -0.28 26.21 10.68
C LYS A 158 -1.16 25.84 9.48
N PRO A 159 -1.68 26.83 8.73
CA PRO A 159 -2.47 26.54 7.53
C PRO A 159 -1.60 25.84 6.47
N PRO A 160 -2.17 24.93 5.68
CA PRO A 160 -1.42 24.15 4.70
C PRO A 160 -0.86 25.06 3.57
N LEU A 161 0.32 24.70 3.05
CA LEU A 161 0.98 25.40 1.95
C LEU A 161 0.23 25.28 0.63
N LEU A 162 -0.48 24.16 0.45
CA LEU A 162 -1.34 23.89 -0.69
C LEU A 162 -2.73 23.51 -0.16
N GLN A 163 -3.75 24.17 -0.66
CA GLN A 163 -5.14 23.88 -0.37
C GLN A 163 -5.87 23.66 -1.69
N ILE A 164 -6.60 22.55 -1.79
CA ILE A 164 -7.41 22.23 -2.96
C ILE A 164 -8.85 22.12 -2.50
N GLU A 165 -9.73 22.88 -3.12
CA GLU A 165 -11.15 22.90 -2.83
C GLU A 165 -11.94 22.41 -4.05
N LEU A 166 -13.00 21.66 -3.78
CA LEU A 166 -13.94 21.15 -4.76
C LEU A 166 -15.33 21.53 -4.29
N GLU A 167 -16.12 22.14 -5.17
CA GLU A 167 -17.51 22.46 -4.87
C GLU A 167 -18.37 21.18 -4.92
N ASP A 168 -18.17 20.38 -5.99
CA ASP A 168 -18.80 19.07 -6.22
C ASP A 168 -17.79 18.09 -6.82
N ILE A 169 -18.10 16.78 -6.83
CA ILE A 169 -17.15 15.73 -7.27
C ILE A 169 -16.73 15.85 -8.74
N ASP A 170 -17.61 16.41 -9.57
CA ASP A 170 -17.38 16.66 -11.00
C ASP A 170 -16.95 18.11 -11.29
N SER A 171 -16.72 18.92 -10.26
CA SER A 171 -16.30 20.31 -10.40
C SER A 171 -14.81 20.42 -10.73
N ILE A 172 -14.43 21.53 -11.36
CA ILE A 172 -13.02 21.85 -11.61
C ILE A 172 -12.39 22.25 -10.25
N PRO A 173 -11.31 21.60 -9.79
CA PRO A 173 -10.72 21.89 -8.50
C PRO A 173 -10.10 23.29 -8.45
N HIS A 174 -10.34 23.99 -7.34
CA HIS A 174 -9.71 25.26 -7.01
C HIS A 174 -8.43 25.00 -6.22
N VAL A 175 -7.27 25.38 -6.79
CA VAL A 175 -5.95 25.16 -6.19
C VAL A 175 -5.39 26.47 -5.65
N PHE A 176 -5.10 26.52 -4.36
CA PHE A 176 -4.50 27.64 -3.66
C PHE A 176 -3.09 27.26 -3.19
N TYR A 177 -2.07 27.92 -3.72
CA TYR A 177 -0.69 27.77 -3.29
C TYR A 177 -0.24 29.02 -2.54
N LYS A 178 0.33 28.84 -1.34
CA LYS A 178 0.77 29.93 -0.44
C LYS A 178 2.29 30.15 -0.43
N GLY A 179 3.03 29.59 -1.39
CA GLY A 179 4.43 29.92 -1.60
C GLY A 179 4.58 30.96 -2.71
N GLU A 180 5.28 32.06 -2.43
CA GLU A 180 5.95 32.86 -3.47
C GLU A 180 7.26 32.18 -3.89
#